data_AF-A0AAW4KR85-F1
#
_entry.id   AF-A0AAW4KR85-F1
#
_cell.length_a   1.000
_cell.length_b   1.000
_cell.length_c   1.000
_cell.angle_alpha   90.00
_cell.angle_beta   90.00
_cell.angle_gamma   90.00
#
_symmetry.space_group_name_H-M   'P 1'
#
loop_
_entity.id
_entity.type
_entity.pdbx_description
1 polymer ?
#
loop_
_entity_poly.entity_id
_entity_poly.type
_entity_poly.pdbx_seq_one_letter_code
_entity_poly.pdbx_strand_id
1 'polypeptide(L)'
;FEFHQIYNLAVMVIPPNKPLARKDYNDLVFLTAEEKYAAIINDIKDGMAKGRPILVGTATIETSEHVSNLLNKEGIEHKVLNAKFHEKEAEIIAQAG
;
A
#
# COMPACT_ATOMS: atom_id res chain seq x y z
N PHE A 1 25.27 -8.33 2.05
CA PHE A 1 26.53 -8.63 2.77
C PHE A 1 26.27 -9.27 4.14
N GLU A 2 25.23 -8.87 4.87
CA GLU A 2 24.84 -9.47 6.16
C GLU A 2 24.60 -11.00 6.11
N PHE A 3 23.81 -11.50 5.15
CA PHE A 3 23.53 -12.93 5.03
C PHE A 3 24.77 -13.82 4.85
N HIS A 4 25.78 -13.33 4.14
CA HIS A 4 27.02 -14.06 3.95
C HIS A 4 27.94 -13.97 5.19
N GLN A 5 28.02 -12.80 5.83
CA GLN A 5 28.90 -12.60 6.98
C GLN A 5 28.41 -13.31 8.24
N ILE A 6 27.10 -13.31 8.49
CA ILE A 6 26.52 -13.90 9.71
C ILE A 6 26.18 -15.38 9.50
N TYR A 7 25.67 -15.73 8.31
CA TYR A 7 25.10 -17.05 8.06
C TYR A 7 25.82 -17.84 6.96
N ASN A 8 26.88 -17.28 6.34
CA ASN A 8 27.58 -17.87 5.20
C ASN A 8 26.66 -18.25 4.03
N LEU A 9 25.55 -17.52 3.85
CA LEU A 9 24.58 -17.75 2.78
C LEU A 9 24.86 -16.83 1.59
N ALA A 10 24.97 -17.44 0.41
CA ALA A 10 25.03 -16.71 -0.86
C ALA A 10 23.60 -16.32 -1.30
N VAL A 11 23.43 -15.08 -1.76
CA VAL A 11 22.17 -14.59 -2.33
C VAL A 11 22.34 -14.45 -3.83
N MET A 12 21.47 -15.11 -4.61
CA MET A 12 21.46 -15.05 -6.07
C MET A 12 20.16 -14.41 -6.55
N VAL A 13 20.27 -13.44 -7.46
CA VAL A 13 19.11 -12.75 -8.03
C VAL A 13 18.64 -13.51 -9.27
N ILE A 14 17.44 -14.09 -9.19
CA ILE A 14 16.82 -14.80 -10.32
C ILE A 14 16.03 -13.79 -11.17
N PRO A 15 16.21 -13.78 -12.51
CA PRO A 15 15.45 -12.88 -13.38
C PRO A 15 13.95 -13.22 -13.38
N PRO A 16 13.07 -12.22 -13.57
CA PRO A 16 11.63 -12.44 -13.63
C PRO A 16 11.24 -13.13 -14.96
N ASN A 17 10.10 -13.83 -14.95
CA ASN A 17 9.54 -14.48 -16.14
C ASN A 17 9.13 -13.48 -17.25
N LYS A 18 8.78 -12.24 -16.88
CA LYS A 18 8.42 -11.16 -17.81
C LYS A 18 9.16 -9.87 -17.45
N PRO A 19 9.46 -9.00 -18.44
CA PRO A 19 10.00 -7.68 -18.16
C PRO A 19 9.08 -6.89 -17.22
N LEU A 20 9.67 -6.18 -16.26
CA LEU A 20 8.93 -5.34 -15.32
C LEU A 20 8.39 -4.10 -16.04
N ALA A 21 7.06 -3.96 -16.10
CA ALA A 21 6.38 -2.81 -16.70
C ALA A 21 5.81 -1.83 -15.66
N ARG A 22 6.00 -2.11 -14.35
CA ARG A 22 5.51 -1.27 -13.26
C ARG A 22 6.23 0.07 -13.27
N LYS A 23 5.46 1.16 -13.18
CA LYS A 23 5.99 2.53 -13.05
C LYS A 23 6.08 2.86 -11.56
N ASP A 24 7.30 2.93 -11.06
CA ASP A 24 7.58 3.34 -9.68
C ASP A 24 7.85 4.85 -9.69
N TYR A 25 6.94 5.61 -9.07
CA TYR A 25 7.04 7.06 -8.97
C TYR A 25 7.89 7.46 -7.75
N ASN A 26 8.46 8.67 -7.79
CA ASN A 26 9.22 9.21 -6.66
C ASN A 26 8.32 9.52 -5.47
N ASP A 27 8.93 9.55 -4.28
CA ASP A 27 8.25 9.92 -3.05
C ASP A 27 7.76 11.37 -3.08
N LEU A 28 6.57 11.59 -2.52
CA LEU A 28 6.02 12.92 -2.27
C LEU A 28 6.21 13.26 -0.80
N VAL A 29 6.95 14.33 -0.54
CA VAL A 29 7.25 14.80 0.83
C VAL A 29 6.41 16.05 1.12
N PHE A 30 5.68 16.01 2.24
CA PHE A 30 4.81 17.09 2.69
C PHE A 30 5.32 17.66 4.01
N LEU A 31 5.03 18.94 4.25
CA LEU A 31 5.46 19.63 5.46
C LEU A 31 4.63 19.18 6.67
N THR A 32 3.32 19.00 6.48
CA THR A 32 2.40 18.61 7.54
C THR A 32 1.72 17.28 7.25
N ALA A 33 1.25 16.61 8.31
CA ALA A 33 0.49 15.37 8.17
C ALA A 33 -0.87 15.61 7.50
N GLU A 34 -1.52 16.74 7.77
CA GLU A 34 -2.81 17.09 7.17
C GLU A 34 -2.72 17.24 5.65
N GLU A 35 -1.71 17.95 5.15
CA GLU A 35 -1.44 18.06 3.72
C GLU A 35 -1.17 16.69 3.08
N LYS A 36 -0.37 15.86 3.75
CA LYS A 36 -0.09 14.49 3.30
C LYS A 36 -1.38 13.69 3.15
N TYR A 37 -2.26 13.68 4.17
CA TYR A 37 -3.49 12.92 4.11
C TYR A 37 -4.49 13.47 3.09
N ALA A 38 -4.60 14.79 2.96
CA ALA A 38 -5.42 15.41 1.93
C ALA A 38 -4.93 15.02 0.52
N ALA A 39 -3.62 15.02 0.30
CA ALA A 39 -3.03 14.59 -0.97
C ALA A 39 -3.29 13.10 -1.26
N ILE A 40 -3.17 12.22 -0.25
CA ILE A 40 -3.48 10.79 -0.38
C ILE A 40 -4.95 10.59 -0.80
N ILE A 41 -5.89 11.26 -0.14
CA ILE A 41 -7.32 11.14 -0.46
C ILE A 41 -7.62 11.59 -1.88
N ASN A 42 -7.01 12.70 -2.31
CA ASN A 42 -7.18 13.21 -3.68
C ASN A 42 -6.63 12.22 -4.72
N ASP A 43 -5.44 11.64 -4.50
CA ASP A 43 -4.89 10.62 -5.41
C ASP A 43 -5.76 9.36 -5.45
N ILE A 44 -6.35 8.96 -4.32
CA ILE A 44 -7.31 7.86 -4.25
C ILE A 44 -8.54 8.16 -5.11
N LYS A 45 -9.14 9.34 -4.95
CA LYS A 45 -10.31 9.77 -5.75
C LYS A 45 -10.00 9.80 -7.24
N ASP A 46 -8.86 10.37 -7.61
CA ASP A 46 -8.43 10.46 -9.02
C ASP A 46 -8.16 9.08 -9.63
N GLY A 47 -7.58 8.16 -8.85
CA GLY A 47 -7.36 6.78 -9.26
C GLY A 47 -8.68 6.02 -9.43
N MET A 48 -9.60 6.16 -8.47
CA MET A 48 -10.92 5.51 -8.51
C MET A 48 -11.78 6.06 -9.66
N ALA A 49 -11.75 7.37 -9.92
CA ALA A 49 -12.46 7.98 -11.04
C ALA A 49 -11.97 7.43 -12.39
N LYS A 50 -10.74 6.93 -12.46
CA LYS A 50 -10.16 6.25 -13.63
C LYS A 50 -10.40 4.72 -13.64
N GLY A 51 -11.13 4.19 -12.66
CA GLY A 51 -11.42 2.76 -12.50
C GLY A 51 -10.21 1.92 -12.08
N ARG A 52 -9.16 2.53 -11.53
CA ARG A 52 -7.94 1.83 -11.11
C ARG A 52 -8.11 1.30 -9.68
N PRO A 53 -7.83 0.01 -9.40
CA PRO A 53 -7.78 -0.50 -8.03
C PRO A 53 -6.63 0.14 -7.24
N ILE A 54 -6.83 0.36 -5.94
CA ILE A 54 -5.89 1.09 -5.08
C ILE A 54 -5.62 0.29 -3.81
N LEU A 55 -4.34 0.15 -3.48
CA LEU A 55 -3.86 -0.42 -2.22
C LEU A 55 -3.11 0.65 -1.45
N VAL A 56 -3.55 0.93 -0.22
CA VAL A 56 -2.91 1.91 0.66
C VAL A 56 -2.17 1.19 1.78
N GLY A 57 -0.86 1.45 1.90
CA GLY A 57 -0.02 0.88 2.95
C GLY A 57 0.18 1.87 4.10
N THR A 58 -0.02 1.41 5.33
CA THR A 58 0.18 2.17 6.57
C THR A 58 1.16 1.45 7.48
N ALA A 59 1.88 2.20 8.32
CA ALA A 59 2.88 1.65 9.22
C ALA A 59 2.27 1.11 10.53
N THR A 60 1.15 1.69 10.99
CA THR A 60 0.49 1.32 12.25
C THR A 60 -1.01 1.21 12.06
N ILE A 61 -1.66 0.41 12.93
CA ILE A 61 -3.13 0.27 12.96
C ILE A 61 -3.81 1.62 13.18
N GLU A 62 -3.27 2.46 14.06
CA GLU A 62 -3.81 3.81 14.33
C GLU A 62 -3.85 4.67 13.07
N THR A 63 -2.78 4.61 12.25
CA THR A 63 -2.77 5.33 10.97
C THR A 63 -3.76 4.74 9.96
N SER A 64 -3.97 3.42 9.96
CA SER A 64 -5.02 2.78 9.13
C SER A 64 -6.41 3.28 9.50
N GLU A 65 -6.74 3.30 10.78
CA GLU A 65 -8.04 3.77 11.27
C GLU A 65 -8.22 5.27 11.00
N HIS A 66 -7.16 6.07 11.11
CA HIS A 66 -7.21 7.49 10.77
C HIS A 66 -7.56 7.71 9.29
N VAL A 67 -6.86 7.02 8.38
CA VAL A 67 -7.13 7.10 6.93
C VAL A 67 -8.53 6.56 6.61
N SER A 68 -8.94 5.46 7.22
CA SER A 68 -10.29 4.90 7.09
C SER A 68 -11.37 5.92 7.44
N ASN A 69 -11.23 6.61 8.57
CA ASN A 69 -12.16 7.67 8.98
C ASN A 69 -12.22 8.82 7.98
N LEU A 70 -11.08 9.21 7.38
CA LEU A 70 -11.06 10.24 6.35
C LEU A 70 -11.76 9.78 5.06
N LEU A 71 -11.53 8.54 4.62
CA LEU A 71 -12.20 7.97 3.45
C LEU A 71 -13.72 7.85 3.67
N ASN A 72 -14.15 7.47 4.88
CA ASN A 72 -15.57 7.41 5.24
C ASN A 72 -16.24 8.80 5.19
N LYS A 73 -15.55 9.85 5.64
CA LYS A 73 -16.07 11.25 5.54
C LYS A 73 -16.28 11.69 4.10
N GLU A 74 -15.44 11.18 3.19
CA GLU A 74 -15.52 11.45 1.75
C GLU A 74 -16.45 10.49 0.99
N GLY A 75 -17.08 9.53 1.70
CA GLY A 75 -18.01 8.57 1.11
C GLY A 75 -17.35 7.48 0.26
N ILE A 76 -16.06 7.20 0.48
CA ILE A 76 -15.29 6.21 -0.29
C ILE A 76 -15.37 4.84 0.38
N GLU A 77 -15.98 3.88 -0.31
CA GLU A 77 -16.02 2.48 0.13
C GLU A 77 -14.62 1.85 0.09
N HIS A 78 -14.19 1.23 1.19
CA HIS A 78 -12.89 0.61 1.32
C HIS A 78 -12.92 -0.53 2.35
N LYS A 79 -11.87 -1.35 2.37
CA LYS A 79 -11.67 -2.43 3.34
C LYS A 79 -10.34 -2.23 4.07
N VAL A 80 -10.37 -2.32 5.40
CA VAL A 80 -9.16 -2.19 6.24
C VAL A 80 -8.66 -3.59 6.62
N LEU A 81 -7.36 -3.81 6.45
CA LEU A 81 -6.68 -5.07 6.76
C LEU A 81 -5.68 -4.81 7.88
N ASN A 82 -5.92 -5.40 9.05
CA ASN A 82 -5.16 -5.11 10.28
C ASN A 82 -4.23 -6.28 10.67
N ALA A 83 -3.96 -7.22 9.75
CA ALA A 83 -3.12 -8.40 9.96
C ALA A 83 -3.57 -9.28 11.15
N LYS A 84 -4.87 -9.27 11.46
CA LYS A 84 -5.44 -10.05 12.59
C LYS A 84 -6.03 -11.37 12.13
N PHE A 85 -6.56 -11.44 10.92
CA PHE A 85 -7.22 -12.63 10.37
C PHE A 85 -6.68 -12.95 8.97
N HIS A 86 -5.50 -13.57 8.92
CA HIS A 86 -4.76 -13.78 7.67
C HIS A 86 -5.57 -14.46 6.55
N GLU A 87 -6.38 -15.46 6.87
CA GLU A 87 -7.20 -16.19 5.87
C GLU A 87 -8.26 -15.30 5.22
N LYS A 88 -9.05 -14.59 6.04
CA LYS A 88 -10.07 -13.66 5.55
C LYS A 88 -9.49 -12.47 4.81
N GLU A 89 -8.35 -11.95 5.29
CA GLU A 89 -7.67 -10.83 4.64
C GLU A 89 -7.10 -11.25 3.28
N ALA A 90 -6.63 -12.49 3.13
CA ALA A 90 -6.17 -13.01 1.85
C ALA A 90 -7.31 -13.10 0.81
N GLU A 91 -8.51 -13.53 1.21
CA GLU A 91 -9.69 -13.53 0.33
C GLU A 91 -10.05 -12.12 -0.14
N ILE A 92 -9.96 -11.13 0.76
CA ILE A 92 -10.20 -9.72 0.42
C ILE A 92 -9.16 -9.21 -0.57
N ILE A 93 -7.88 -9.50 -0.35
CA ILE A 93 -6.79 -9.09 -1.25
C ILE A 93 -6.92 -9.74 -2.63
N ALA A 94 -7.36 -11.00 -2.70
CA ALA A 94 -7.54 -11.70 -3.97
C ALA A 94 -8.59 -11.04 -4.88
N GLN A 95 -9.52 -10.27 -4.31
CA GLN A 95 -10.55 -9.52 -5.04
C GLN A 95 -10.23 -8.02 -5.22
N ALA A 96 -9.08 -7.56 -4.72
CA ALA A 96 -8.77 -6.13 -4.68
C ALA A 96 -8.17 -5.57 -5.98
N GLY A 97 -7.84 -6.42 -6.96
CA GLY A 97 -7.15 -6.08 -8.21
C GLY A 97 -7.97 -6.33 -9.46
#